data_AF-A0A166KLE7-F1
#
_entry.id   AF-A0A166KLE7-F1
#
_cell.length_a   1.000
_cell.length_b   1.000
_cell.length_c   1.000
_cell.angle_alpha   90.00
_cell.angle_beta   90.00
_cell.angle_gamma   90.00
#
_symmetry.space_group_name_H-M   'P 1'
#
loop_
_entity.id
_entity.type
_entity.pdbx_description
1 polymer ?
#
loop_
_entity_poly.entity_id
_entity_poly.type
_entity_poly.pdbx_seq_one_letter_code
_entity_poly.pdbx_strand_id
1 'polypeptide(L)'
;MQSAMISNRYILGIVAFSVSFGISLVPNWDFNQALITGVITILATYAAALFIDKRRSNYEMLILTSHRKRIKELEGLKLRIVKEINQIEEHRKLLYAESQKLEKQILDCRNQRDSLHRDLGIFAGQKKQLETESINLTAEIATLEQNQAELHHAFSQLTTEKRRLELNCNTSRAEIMQLQNQIGELQQEKQELESSVSLLGRLKPQLESKMYELRIEVQELEAETNQQKELLVSTKTERENLAENLNYLETKITEKQSELQQIEAQFSLLQSERDLLQSQVWELLQQTETLNQESLPENLNQDANDVFPFAESIDSFDSIDNKSEILPEEWNNLLRVLPNHEIQVLKAIVEQDNPQVIIKQIAEANITMPNLLIDSINEHANDTIGELIIETNLDVPQVYQEHTVNARKMLAMYENLIARKASSN
;
A
#
# COMPACT_ATOMS: atom_id res chain seq x y z
N MET A 1 -83.36 -134.82 55.26
CA MET A 1 -83.94 -136.03 54.63
C MET A 1 -83.36 -137.26 55.33
N GLN A 2 -83.88 -137.63 56.50
CA GLN A 2 -83.30 -138.70 57.35
C GLN A 2 -84.28 -139.86 57.66
N SER A 3 -85.54 -139.79 57.20
CA SER A 3 -86.57 -140.81 57.53
C SER A 3 -86.60 -142.02 56.58
N ALA A 4 -85.94 -141.99 55.42
CA ALA A 4 -86.00 -143.07 54.44
C ALA A 4 -85.03 -144.25 54.72
N MET A 5 -83.92 -144.02 55.45
CA MET A 5 -82.91 -145.07 55.66
C MET A 5 -83.28 -146.10 56.73
N ILE A 6 -84.13 -145.73 57.69
CA ILE A 6 -84.47 -146.62 58.82
C ILE A 6 -85.42 -147.74 58.36
N SER A 7 -86.35 -147.43 57.45
CA SER A 7 -87.32 -148.42 56.93
C SER A 7 -86.63 -149.54 56.11
N ASN A 8 -85.64 -149.19 55.29
CA ASN A 8 -84.93 -150.17 54.46
C ASN A 8 -84.06 -151.14 55.28
N ARG A 9 -83.63 -150.74 56.49
CA ARG A 9 -82.85 -151.61 57.41
C ARG A 9 -83.68 -152.73 58.02
N TYR A 10 -84.96 -152.49 58.33
CA TYR A 10 -85.85 -153.51 58.92
C TYR A 10 -86.30 -154.56 57.89
N ILE A 11 -86.58 -154.15 56.65
CA ILE A 11 -87.01 -155.06 55.58
C ILE A 11 -85.89 -156.07 55.24
N LEU A 12 -84.63 -155.60 55.17
CA LEU A 12 -83.49 -156.45 54.82
C LEU A 12 -83.18 -157.50 55.91
N GLY A 13 -83.39 -157.16 57.19
CA GLY A 13 -83.25 -158.09 58.32
C GLY A 13 -84.33 -159.19 58.33
N ILE A 14 -85.58 -158.86 57.98
CA ILE A 14 -86.68 -159.84 57.88
C ILE A 14 -86.45 -160.80 56.71
N VAL A 15 -86.04 -160.31 55.54
CA VAL A 15 -85.79 -161.16 54.36
C VAL A 15 -84.61 -162.11 54.60
N ALA A 16 -83.53 -161.65 55.24
CA ALA A 16 -82.38 -162.49 55.58
C ALA A 16 -82.72 -163.60 56.59
N PHE A 17 -83.63 -163.32 57.53
CA PHE A 17 -84.15 -164.30 58.48
C PHE A 17 -84.97 -165.38 57.76
N SER A 18 -85.90 -164.99 56.89
CA SER A 18 -86.75 -165.91 56.12
C SER A 18 -85.94 -166.86 55.22
N VAL A 19 -84.91 -166.34 54.54
CA VAL A 19 -84.06 -167.14 53.63
C VAL A 19 -83.15 -168.08 54.42
N SER A 20 -82.60 -167.65 55.56
CA SER A 20 -81.71 -168.49 56.38
C SER A 20 -82.49 -169.57 57.16
N PHE A 21 -83.69 -169.23 57.66
CA PHE A 21 -84.60 -170.16 58.30
C PHE A 21 -85.10 -171.22 57.31
N GLY A 22 -85.46 -170.81 56.09
CA GLY A 22 -85.92 -171.72 55.03
C GLY A 22 -84.85 -172.72 54.58
N ILE A 23 -83.60 -172.29 54.36
CA ILE A 23 -82.52 -173.19 53.91
C ILE A 23 -82.12 -174.19 55.00
N SER A 24 -82.19 -173.80 56.27
CA SER A 24 -81.82 -174.68 57.38
C SER A 24 -82.91 -175.69 57.77
N LEU A 25 -84.17 -175.51 57.35
CA LEU A 25 -85.30 -176.39 57.68
C LEU A 25 -85.43 -177.59 56.70
N VAL A 26 -84.96 -177.44 55.47
CA VAL A 26 -85.23 -178.36 54.35
C VAL A 26 -84.52 -179.73 54.42
N PRO A 27 -83.33 -179.89 55.06
CA PRO A 27 -82.68 -181.21 55.10
C PRO A 27 -83.04 -182.10 56.32
N ASN A 28 -83.18 -181.54 57.53
CA ASN A 28 -83.18 -182.34 58.78
C ASN A 28 -84.36 -182.08 59.75
N TRP A 29 -85.33 -181.20 59.43
CA TRP A 29 -86.49 -180.87 60.30
C TRP A 29 -86.13 -180.49 61.76
N ASP A 30 -84.89 -180.06 62.03
CA ASP A 30 -84.40 -179.65 63.35
C ASP A 30 -84.66 -178.16 63.61
N PHE A 31 -85.77 -177.86 64.28
CA PHE A 31 -86.24 -176.50 64.53
C PHE A 31 -85.26 -175.63 65.35
N ASN A 32 -84.51 -176.24 66.29
CA ASN A 32 -83.61 -175.49 67.17
C ASN A 32 -82.36 -174.96 66.45
N GLN A 33 -81.81 -175.70 65.48
CA GLN A 33 -80.62 -175.23 64.75
C GLN A 33 -80.97 -174.09 63.79
N ALA A 34 -82.11 -174.17 63.11
CA ALA A 34 -82.58 -173.15 62.15
C ALA A 34 -82.86 -171.79 62.81
N LEU A 35 -83.32 -171.78 64.06
CA LEU A 35 -83.58 -170.55 64.82
C LEU A 35 -82.28 -169.85 65.22
N ILE A 36 -81.26 -170.61 65.65
CA ILE A 36 -79.95 -170.05 66.05
C ILE A 36 -79.23 -169.44 64.85
N THR A 37 -79.21 -170.13 63.70
CA THR A 37 -78.64 -169.57 62.46
C THR A 37 -79.36 -168.30 62.05
N GLY A 38 -80.70 -168.28 62.07
CA GLY A 38 -81.49 -167.08 61.75
C GLY A 38 -81.17 -165.86 62.62
N VAL A 39 -81.00 -166.04 63.93
CA VAL A 39 -80.66 -164.93 64.86
C VAL A 39 -79.24 -164.40 64.61
N ILE A 40 -78.28 -165.29 64.34
CA ILE A 40 -76.90 -164.88 64.01
C ILE A 40 -76.86 -164.08 62.70
N THR A 41 -77.66 -164.45 61.69
CA THR A 41 -77.71 -163.71 60.41
C THR A 41 -78.24 -162.29 60.59
N ILE A 42 -79.23 -162.06 61.46
CA ILE A 42 -79.78 -160.72 61.72
C ILE A 42 -78.71 -159.81 62.33
N LEU A 43 -78.00 -160.30 63.35
CA LEU A 43 -76.93 -159.54 64.01
C LEU A 43 -75.77 -159.22 63.06
N ALA A 44 -75.36 -160.18 62.23
CA ALA A 44 -74.32 -159.96 61.21
C ALA A 44 -74.76 -158.95 60.14
N THR A 45 -76.01 -159.02 59.69
CA THR A 45 -76.56 -158.11 58.67
C THR A 45 -76.68 -156.68 59.21
N TYR A 46 -77.08 -156.52 60.47
CA TYR A 46 -77.19 -155.20 61.10
C TYR A 46 -75.81 -154.55 61.33
N ALA A 47 -74.80 -155.33 61.73
CA ALA A 47 -73.43 -154.86 61.89
C ALA A 47 -72.81 -154.41 60.54
N ALA A 48 -73.05 -155.17 59.46
CA ALA A 48 -72.59 -154.82 58.12
C ALA A 48 -73.20 -153.51 57.61
N ALA A 49 -74.50 -153.27 57.89
CA ALA A 49 -75.20 -152.06 57.48
C ALA A 49 -74.70 -150.78 58.16
N LEU A 50 -74.23 -150.86 59.41
CA LEU A 50 -73.60 -149.71 60.10
C LEU A 50 -72.19 -149.43 59.58
N PHE A 51 -71.42 -150.47 59.25
CA PHE A 51 -70.06 -150.29 58.73
C PHE A 51 -70.06 -149.66 57.34
N ILE A 52 -71.02 -150.03 56.48
CA ILE A 52 -71.18 -149.47 55.13
C ILE A 52 -71.63 -148.00 55.16
N ASP A 53 -72.51 -147.63 56.10
CA ASP A 53 -73.02 -146.26 56.22
C ASP A 53 -71.94 -145.29 56.75
N LYS A 54 -71.13 -145.75 57.73
CA LYS A 54 -69.98 -144.98 58.20
C LYS A 54 -68.91 -144.79 57.12
N ARG A 55 -68.70 -145.81 56.29
CA ARG A 55 -67.79 -145.74 55.14
C ARG A 55 -68.31 -144.77 54.06
N ARG A 56 -69.60 -144.76 53.77
CA ARG A 56 -70.22 -143.83 52.80
C ARG A 56 -70.17 -142.38 53.26
N SER A 57 -70.49 -142.11 54.52
CA SER A 57 -70.37 -140.76 55.10
C SER A 57 -68.93 -140.26 55.09
N ASN A 58 -67.95 -141.13 55.35
CA ASN A 58 -66.53 -140.78 55.24
C ASN A 58 -66.12 -140.48 53.79
N TYR A 59 -66.60 -141.22 52.78
CA TYR A 59 -66.32 -140.90 51.37
C TYR A 59 -66.99 -139.60 50.92
N GLU A 60 -68.23 -139.37 51.30
CA GLU A 60 -68.94 -138.12 51.00
C GLU A 60 -68.24 -136.93 51.70
N MET A 61 -67.72 -137.11 52.93
CA MET A 61 -66.90 -136.12 53.62
C MET A 61 -65.56 -135.89 52.91
N LEU A 62 -64.88 -136.92 52.41
CA LEU A 62 -63.63 -136.79 51.63
C LEU A 62 -63.86 -136.05 50.31
N ILE A 63 -64.97 -136.35 49.62
CA ILE A 63 -65.35 -135.65 48.39
C ILE A 63 -65.70 -134.20 48.70
N LEU A 64 -66.51 -133.94 49.74
CA LEU A 64 -66.83 -132.57 50.17
C LEU A 64 -65.60 -131.79 50.63
N THR A 65 -64.65 -132.42 51.33
CA THR A 65 -63.41 -131.77 51.77
C THR A 65 -62.49 -131.48 50.59
N SER A 66 -62.44 -132.35 49.57
CA SER A 66 -61.72 -132.09 48.32
C SER A 66 -62.36 -130.95 47.51
N HIS A 67 -63.69 -130.91 47.41
CA HIS A 67 -64.42 -129.81 46.76
C HIS A 67 -64.25 -128.51 47.54
N ARG A 68 -64.35 -128.53 48.86
CA ARG A 68 -64.06 -127.36 49.72
C ARG A 68 -62.62 -126.88 49.55
N LYS A 69 -61.65 -127.79 49.45
CA LYS A 69 -60.23 -127.45 49.22
C LYS A 69 -60.04 -126.81 47.84
N ARG A 70 -60.64 -127.39 46.78
CA ARG A 70 -60.58 -126.84 45.42
C ARG A 70 -61.32 -125.51 45.31
N ILE A 71 -62.45 -125.34 45.99
CA ILE A 71 -63.16 -124.05 46.10
C ILE A 71 -62.24 -123.02 46.77
N LYS A 72 -61.60 -123.36 47.90
CA LYS A 72 -60.66 -122.47 48.59
C LYS A 72 -59.43 -122.11 47.74
N GLU A 73 -58.89 -123.06 46.97
CA GLU A 73 -57.79 -122.82 46.03
C GLU A 73 -58.23 -121.91 44.88
N LEU A 74 -59.40 -122.16 44.29
CA LEU A 74 -59.99 -121.32 43.25
C LEU A 74 -60.33 -119.91 43.75
N GLU A 75 -60.83 -119.78 44.98
CA GLU A 75 -61.05 -118.50 45.66
C GLU A 75 -59.71 -117.78 45.90
N GLY A 76 -58.67 -118.50 46.31
CA GLY A 76 -57.31 -117.97 46.46
C GLY A 76 -56.72 -117.49 45.13
N LEU A 77 -56.92 -118.23 44.05
CA LEU A 77 -56.52 -117.83 42.70
C LEU A 77 -57.32 -116.63 42.21
N LYS A 78 -58.64 -116.59 42.43
CA LYS A 78 -59.49 -115.44 42.11
C LYS A 78 -59.00 -114.19 42.84
N LEU A 79 -58.69 -114.29 44.13
CA LEU A 79 -58.14 -113.17 44.90
C LEU A 79 -56.78 -112.72 44.37
N ARG A 80 -55.90 -113.65 43.97
CA ARG A 80 -54.62 -113.30 43.35
C ARG A 80 -54.81 -112.57 42.02
N ILE A 81 -55.65 -113.09 41.14
CA ILE A 81 -55.99 -112.47 39.85
C ILE A 81 -56.60 -111.09 40.07
N VAL A 82 -57.52 -110.93 41.02
CA VAL A 82 -58.10 -109.61 41.34
C VAL A 82 -57.03 -108.63 41.84
N LYS A 83 -56.07 -109.08 42.66
CA LYS A 83 -54.94 -108.23 43.09
C LYS A 83 -54.06 -107.84 41.91
N GLU A 84 -53.72 -108.77 41.03
CA GLU A 84 -52.93 -108.51 39.81
C GLU A 84 -53.67 -107.56 38.87
N ILE A 85 -54.98 -107.74 38.66
CA ILE A 85 -55.83 -106.82 37.88
C ILE A 85 -55.81 -105.42 38.51
N ASN A 86 -55.95 -105.31 39.84
CA ASN A 86 -55.92 -104.02 40.51
C ASN A 86 -54.55 -103.34 40.36
N GLN A 87 -53.45 -104.08 40.49
CA GLN A 87 -52.09 -103.56 40.25
C GLN A 87 -51.90 -103.10 38.80
N ILE A 88 -52.37 -103.88 37.83
CA ILE A 88 -52.33 -103.50 36.40
C ILE A 88 -53.19 -102.27 36.15
N GLU A 89 -54.34 -102.14 36.80
CA GLU A 89 -55.22 -100.98 36.68
C GLU A 89 -54.57 -99.73 37.28
N GLU A 90 -53.91 -99.83 38.42
CA GLU A 90 -53.10 -98.76 39.02
C GLU A 90 -51.94 -98.36 38.10
N HIS A 91 -51.18 -99.31 37.58
CA HIS A 91 -50.11 -99.03 36.61
C HIS A 91 -50.65 -98.38 35.34
N ARG A 92 -51.80 -98.82 34.83
CA ARG A 92 -52.46 -98.20 33.66
C ARG A 92 -52.87 -96.76 33.96
N LYS A 93 -53.41 -96.49 35.15
CA LYS A 93 -53.77 -95.12 35.57
C LYS A 93 -52.54 -94.22 35.67
N LEU A 94 -51.44 -94.73 36.24
CA LEU A 94 -50.17 -94.01 36.33
C LEU A 94 -49.58 -93.71 34.94
N LEU A 95 -49.50 -94.73 34.06
CA LEU A 95 -49.02 -94.56 32.69
C LEU A 95 -49.89 -93.58 31.89
N TYR A 96 -51.20 -93.61 32.09
CA TYR A 96 -52.11 -92.66 31.45
C TYR A 96 -51.89 -91.23 31.94
N ALA A 97 -51.71 -91.03 33.25
CA ALA A 97 -51.40 -89.72 33.83
C ALA A 97 -50.04 -89.19 33.34
N GLU A 98 -49.03 -90.07 33.24
CA GLU A 98 -47.72 -89.73 32.67
C GLU A 98 -47.81 -89.37 31.19
N SER A 99 -48.55 -90.14 30.39
CA SER A 99 -48.81 -89.84 28.98
C SER A 99 -49.48 -88.47 28.80
N GLN A 100 -50.48 -88.15 29.62
CA GLN A 100 -51.12 -86.83 29.59
C GLN A 100 -50.17 -85.71 29.99
N LYS A 101 -49.28 -85.95 30.96
CA LYS A 101 -48.27 -84.97 31.37
C LYS A 101 -47.27 -84.71 30.25
N LEU A 102 -46.78 -85.77 29.60
CA LEU A 102 -45.89 -85.67 28.44
C LEU A 102 -46.56 -84.97 27.27
N GLU A 103 -47.83 -85.27 27.00
CA GLU A 103 -48.61 -84.60 25.96
C GLU A 103 -48.71 -83.08 26.22
N LYS A 104 -48.98 -82.67 27.46
CA LYS A 104 -48.96 -81.24 27.85
C LYS A 104 -47.59 -80.61 27.66
N GLN A 105 -46.53 -81.28 28.10
CA GLN A 105 -45.16 -80.80 27.92
C GLN A 105 -44.79 -80.64 26.44
N ILE A 106 -45.18 -81.59 25.58
CA ILE A 106 -44.97 -81.50 24.13
C ILE A 106 -45.72 -80.32 23.55
N LEU A 107 -46.96 -80.07 24.00
CA LEU A 107 -47.75 -78.92 23.56
C LEU A 107 -47.08 -77.60 23.98
N ASP A 108 -46.62 -77.50 25.22
CA ASP A 108 -45.91 -76.31 25.72
C ASP A 108 -44.61 -76.06 24.94
N CYS A 109 -43.81 -77.10 24.69
CA CYS A 109 -42.61 -77.00 23.87
C CYS A 109 -42.93 -76.56 22.44
N ARG A 110 -44.02 -77.04 21.83
CA ARG A 110 -44.46 -76.60 20.50
C ARG A 110 -44.86 -75.13 20.51
N ASN A 111 -45.63 -74.70 21.50
CA ASN A 111 -46.04 -73.31 21.64
C ASN A 111 -44.82 -72.38 21.81
N GLN A 112 -43.84 -72.77 22.64
CA GLN A 112 -42.58 -72.04 22.80
C GLN A 112 -41.75 -71.99 21.52
N ARG A 113 -41.64 -73.10 20.79
CA ARG A 113 -40.95 -73.13 19.51
C ARG A 113 -41.64 -72.21 18.50
N ASP A 114 -42.96 -72.22 18.45
CA ASP A 114 -43.73 -71.41 17.52
C ASP A 114 -43.64 -69.91 17.87
N SER A 115 -43.60 -69.55 19.16
CA SER A 115 -43.34 -68.18 19.59
C SER A 115 -41.92 -67.73 19.22
N LEU A 116 -40.91 -68.57 19.47
CA LEU A 116 -39.52 -68.27 19.10
C LEU A 116 -39.36 -68.12 17.58
N HIS A 117 -40.05 -68.94 16.77
CA HIS A 117 -40.03 -68.77 15.31
C HIS A 117 -40.64 -67.45 14.87
N ARG A 118 -41.73 -67.01 15.51
CA ARG A 118 -42.33 -65.71 15.24
C ARG A 118 -41.37 -64.58 15.59
N ASP A 119 -40.76 -64.62 16.76
CA ASP A 119 -39.80 -63.60 17.21
C ASP A 119 -38.57 -63.56 16.30
N LEU A 120 -38.05 -64.72 15.89
CA LEU A 120 -36.93 -64.81 14.95
C LEU A 120 -37.29 -64.21 13.58
N GLY A 121 -38.53 -64.39 13.12
CA GLY A 121 -39.04 -63.73 11.92
C GLY A 121 -39.08 -62.21 12.05
N ILE A 122 -39.53 -61.69 13.19
CA ILE A 122 -39.54 -60.24 13.49
C ILE A 122 -38.12 -59.69 13.50
N PHE A 123 -37.19 -60.34 14.20
CA PHE A 123 -35.79 -59.91 14.27
C PHE A 123 -35.10 -59.97 12.90
N ALA A 124 -35.39 -60.98 12.07
CA ALA A 124 -34.88 -61.04 10.71
C ALA A 124 -35.39 -59.86 9.85
N GLY A 125 -36.67 -59.49 10.00
CA GLY A 125 -37.24 -58.32 9.35
C GLY A 125 -36.58 -57.01 9.79
N GLN A 126 -36.45 -56.81 11.11
CA GLN A 126 -35.77 -55.63 11.68
C GLN A 126 -34.31 -55.53 11.23
N LYS A 127 -33.58 -56.65 11.23
CA LYS A 127 -32.20 -56.69 10.74
C LYS A 127 -32.11 -56.22 9.29
N LYS A 128 -33.00 -56.73 8.42
CA LYS A 128 -33.02 -56.33 7.01
C LYS A 128 -33.34 -54.85 6.84
N GLN A 129 -34.26 -54.31 7.64
CA GLN A 129 -34.57 -52.88 7.62
C GLN A 129 -33.35 -52.03 8.03
N LEU A 130 -32.69 -52.37 9.14
CA LEU A 130 -31.50 -51.67 9.60
C LEU A 130 -30.35 -51.76 8.59
N GLU A 131 -30.21 -52.89 7.90
CA GLU A 131 -29.22 -53.06 6.83
C GLU A 131 -29.53 -52.12 5.65
N THR A 132 -30.79 -51.99 5.25
CA THR A 132 -31.17 -51.02 4.20
C THR A 132 -30.97 -49.58 4.63
N GLU A 133 -31.29 -49.23 5.88
CA GLU A 133 -31.04 -47.90 6.44
C GLU A 133 -29.54 -47.59 6.48
N SER A 134 -28.70 -48.55 6.88
CA SER A 134 -27.25 -48.41 6.89
C SER A 134 -26.69 -48.18 5.48
N ILE A 135 -27.19 -48.89 4.47
CA ILE A 135 -26.77 -48.71 3.07
C ILE A 135 -27.18 -47.30 2.59
N ASN A 136 -28.41 -46.88 2.88
CA ASN A 136 -28.89 -45.56 2.49
C ASN A 136 -28.08 -44.43 3.14
N LEU A 137 -27.81 -44.53 4.45
CA LEU A 137 -26.99 -43.54 5.16
C LEU A 137 -25.55 -43.53 4.63
N THR A 138 -24.99 -44.69 4.29
CA THR A 138 -23.65 -44.75 3.68
C THR A 138 -23.61 -44.04 2.32
N ALA A 139 -24.66 -44.22 1.52
CA ALA A 139 -24.78 -43.52 0.24
C ALA A 139 -24.94 -41.99 0.45
N GLU A 140 -25.73 -41.56 1.42
CA GLU A 140 -25.90 -40.14 1.75
C GLU A 140 -24.61 -39.50 2.27
N ILE A 141 -23.84 -40.21 3.09
CA ILE A 141 -22.51 -39.75 3.51
C ILE A 141 -21.59 -39.57 2.30
N ALA A 142 -21.57 -40.53 1.38
CA ALA A 142 -20.74 -40.44 0.18
C ALA A 142 -21.13 -39.26 -0.71
N THR A 143 -22.42 -38.96 -0.86
CA THR A 143 -22.85 -37.77 -1.63
C THR A 143 -22.51 -36.47 -0.91
N LEU A 144 -22.62 -36.41 0.41
CA LEU A 144 -22.19 -35.25 1.20
C LEU A 144 -20.68 -35.02 1.12
N GLU A 145 -19.87 -36.07 1.18
CA GLU A 145 -18.42 -35.99 0.99
C GLU A 145 -18.05 -35.46 -0.40
N GLN A 146 -18.74 -35.93 -1.44
CA GLN A 146 -18.56 -35.40 -2.80
C GLN A 146 -18.91 -33.92 -2.88
N ASN A 147 -20.07 -33.52 -2.36
CA ASN A 147 -20.50 -32.12 -2.33
C ASN A 147 -19.52 -31.23 -1.54
N GLN A 148 -18.97 -31.74 -0.43
CA GLN A 148 -17.95 -31.04 0.35
C GLN A 148 -16.67 -30.84 -0.46
N ALA A 149 -16.21 -31.86 -1.21
CA ALA A 149 -15.04 -31.76 -2.07
C ALA A 149 -15.26 -30.74 -3.22
N GLU A 150 -16.42 -30.77 -3.86
CA GLU A 150 -16.80 -29.81 -4.90
C GLU A 150 -16.85 -28.38 -4.36
N LEU A 151 -17.43 -28.19 -3.17
CA LEU A 151 -17.48 -26.88 -2.51
C LEU A 151 -16.08 -26.38 -2.13
N HIS A 152 -15.21 -27.24 -1.61
CA HIS A 152 -13.81 -26.88 -1.33
C HIS A 152 -13.07 -26.48 -2.60
N HIS A 153 -13.27 -27.21 -3.70
CA HIS A 153 -12.68 -26.86 -4.98
C HIS A 153 -13.18 -25.50 -5.47
N ALA A 154 -14.49 -25.24 -5.45
CA ALA A 154 -15.06 -23.94 -5.82
C ALA A 154 -14.54 -22.80 -4.94
N PHE A 155 -14.41 -23.01 -3.63
CA PHE A 155 -13.85 -22.02 -2.71
C PHE A 155 -12.37 -21.73 -3.00
N SER A 156 -11.59 -22.75 -3.36
CA SER A 156 -10.19 -22.58 -3.75
C SER A 156 -10.07 -21.75 -5.04
N GLN A 157 -10.91 -22.04 -6.05
CA GLN A 157 -10.97 -21.27 -7.29
C GLN A 157 -11.37 -19.82 -7.04
N LEU A 158 -12.43 -19.60 -6.25
CA LEU A 158 -12.87 -18.25 -5.88
C LEU A 158 -11.79 -17.47 -5.14
N THR A 159 -11.02 -18.14 -4.28
CA THR A 159 -9.88 -17.53 -3.58
C THR A 159 -8.77 -17.10 -4.56
N THR A 160 -8.48 -17.93 -5.58
CA THR A 160 -7.49 -17.57 -6.60
C THR A 160 -7.97 -16.41 -7.49
N GLU A 161 -9.24 -16.40 -7.90
CA GLU A 161 -9.83 -15.31 -8.67
C GLU A 161 -9.86 -14.01 -7.86
N LYS A 162 -10.22 -14.08 -6.57
CA LYS A 162 -10.15 -12.92 -5.67
C LYS A 162 -8.74 -12.32 -5.63
N ARG A 163 -7.71 -13.15 -5.45
CA ARG A 163 -6.30 -12.67 -5.44
C ARG A 163 -5.91 -12.04 -6.78
N ARG A 164 -6.36 -12.62 -7.89
CA ARG A 164 -6.12 -12.07 -9.23
C ARG A 164 -6.78 -10.69 -9.40
N LEU A 165 -8.03 -10.55 -8.97
CA LEU A 165 -8.75 -9.26 -9.02
C LEU A 165 -8.08 -8.22 -8.10
N GLU A 166 -7.64 -8.61 -6.92
CA GLU A 166 -6.89 -7.72 -6.00
C GLU A 166 -5.59 -7.21 -6.64
N LEU A 167 -4.83 -8.09 -7.31
CA LEU A 167 -3.61 -7.71 -8.01
C LEU A 167 -3.88 -6.76 -9.18
N ASN A 168 -4.93 -7.02 -9.96
CA ASN A 168 -5.36 -6.12 -11.04
C ASN A 168 -5.77 -4.75 -10.48
N CYS A 169 -6.55 -4.70 -9.39
CA CYS A 169 -6.97 -3.46 -8.76
C CYS A 169 -5.78 -2.64 -8.23
N ASN A 170 -4.78 -3.31 -7.65
CA ASN A 170 -3.53 -2.66 -7.23
C ASN A 170 -2.74 -2.10 -8.42
N THR A 171 -2.70 -2.83 -9.54
CA THR A 171 -2.04 -2.38 -10.77
C THR A 171 -2.73 -1.14 -11.33
N SER A 172 -4.06 -1.17 -11.49
CA SER A 172 -4.82 0.00 -11.95
C SER A 172 -4.72 1.19 -10.99
N ARG A 173 -4.63 0.96 -9.68
CA ARG A 173 -4.38 2.03 -8.71
C ARG A 173 -3.00 2.67 -8.91
N ALA A 174 -1.97 1.87 -9.18
CA ALA A 174 -0.63 2.38 -9.47
C ALA A 174 -0.60 3.18 -10.77
N GLU A 175 -1.28 2.72 -11.83
CA GLU A 175 -1.43 3.43 -13.10
C GLU A 175 -2.16 4.78 -12.90
N ILE A 176 -3.25 4.80 -12.12
CA ILE A 176 -3.95 6.04 -11.78
C ILE A 176 -3.04 7.02 -11.04
N MET A 177 -2.24 6.55 -10.08
CA MET A 177 -1.28 7.40 -9.37
C MET A 177 -0.20 7.97 -10.32
N GLN A 178 0.31 7.16 -11.24
CA GLN A 178 1.25 7.66 -12.27
C GLN A 178 0.62 8.73 -13.15
N LEU A 179 -0.61 8.52 -13.63
CA LEU A 179 -1.31 9.52 -14.44
C LEU A 179 -1.60 10.79 -13.65
N GLN A 180 -1.95 10.68 -12.37
CA GLN A 180 -2.14 11.85 -11.49
C GLN A 180 -0.85 12.65 -11.34
N ASN A 181 0.30 11.99 -11.15
CA ASN A 181 1.59 12.67 -11.08
C ASN A 181 1.93 13.38 -12.39
N GLN A 182 1.75 12.71 -13.54
CA GLN A 182 1.96 13.31 -14.86
C GLN A 182 1.06 14.53 -15.10
N ILE A 183 -0.21 14.47 -14.67
CA ILE A 183 -1.13 15.61 -14.75
C ILE A 183 -0.62 16.76 -13.87
N GLY A 184 -0.11 16.46 -12.68
CA GLY A 184 0.49 17.47 -11.79
C GLY A 184 1.70 18.16 -12.42
N GLU A 185 2.61 17.39 -13.01
CA GLU A 185 3.79 17.90 -13.73
C GLU A 185 3.38 18.80 -14.91
N LEU A 186 2.47 18.33 -15.77
CA LEU A 186 1.96 19.11 -16.90
C LEU A 186 1.23 20.39 -16.45
N GLN A 187 0.55 20.35 -15.31
CA GLN A 187 -0.11 21.54 -14.76
C GLN A 187 0.91 22.57 -14.26
N GLN A 188 2.01 22.14 -13.67
CA GLN A 188 3.11 23.01 -13.29
C GLN A 188 3.78 23.62 -14.52
N GLU A 189 4.13 22.81 -15.52
CA GLU A 189 4.72 23.29 -16.78
C GLU A 189 3.81 24.33 -17.46
N LYS A 190 2.49 24.06 -17.49
CA LYS A 190 1.51 25.01 -18.00
C LYS A 190 1.57 26.35 -17.26
N GLN A 191 1.64 26.33 -15.92
CA GLN A 191 1.68 27.54 -15.11
C GLN A 191 2.98 28.34 -15.34
N GLU A 192 4.12 27.66 -15.49
CA GLU A 192 5.41 28.28 -15.83
C GLU A 192 5.37 28.93 -17.22
N LEU A 193 4.74 28.27 -18.19
CA LEU A 193 4.57 28.79 -19.54
C LEU A 193 3.63 30.00 -19.55
N GLU A 194 2.52 29.96 -18.82
CA GLU A 194 1.60 31.09 -18.65
C GLU A 194 2.29 32.31 -18.02
N SER A 195 3.13 32.09 -16.99
CA SER A 195 3.97 33.14 -16.39
C SER A 195 4.92 33.75 -17.41
N SER A 196 5.62 32.92 -18.17
CA SER A 196 6.57 33.36 -19.21
C SER A 196 5.87 34.16 -20.32
N VAL A 197 4.69 33.73 -20.76
CA VAL A 197 3.87 34.46 -21.73
C VAL A 197 3.40 35.79 -21.15
N SER A 198 3.01 35.84 -19.87
CA SER A 198 2.64 37.10 -19.21
C SER A 198 3.80 38.09 -19.16
N LEU A 199 5.00 37.61 -18.84
CA LEU A 199 6.22 38.42 -18.83
C LEU A 199 6.55 38.93 -20.23
N LEU A 200 6.50 38.08 -21.24
CA LEU A 200 6.71 38.47 -22.63
C LEU A 200 5.67 39.51 -23.09
N GLY A 201 4.42 39.35 -22.66
CA GLY A 201 3.33 40.29 -22.90
C GLY A 201 3.57 41.67 -22.27
N ARG A 202 4.37 41.77 -21.19
CA ARG A 202 4.80 43.04 -20.58
C ARG A 202 6.04 43.63 -21.23
N LEU A 203 7.01 42.81 -21.61
CA LEU A 203 8.26 43.27 -22.24
C LEU A 203 8.02 43.83 -23.64
N LYS A 204 7.14 43.22 -24.43
CA LYS A 204 6.90 43.65 -25.82
C LYS A 204 6.45 45.13 -25.90
N PRO A 205 5.44 45.61 -25.16
CA PRO A 205 5.08 47.03 -25.14
C PRO A 205 6.20 47.96 -24.66
N GLN A 206 7.02 47.53 -23.70
CA GLN A 206 8.16 48.34 -23.23
C GLN A 206 9.20 48.53 -24.34
N LEU A 207 9.50 47.46 -25.07
CA LEU A 207 10.42 47.51 -26.19
C LEU A 207 9.85 48.33 -27.36
N GLU A 208 8.55 48.21 -27.63
CA GLU A 208 7.85 49.04 -28.62
C GLU A 208 7.90 50.54 -28.24
N SER A 209 7.71 50.88 -26.96
CA SER A 209 7.84 52.25 -26.46
C SER A 209 9.27 52.77 -26.63
N LYS A 210 10.28 51.99 -26.24
CA LYS A 210 11.69 52.37 -26.40
C LYS A 210 12.09 52.57 -27.86
N MET A 211 11.58 51.71 -28.75
CA MET A 211 11.79 51.85 -30.19
C MET A 211 11.15 53.14 -30.74
N TYR A 212 9.98 53.51 -30.23
CA TYR A 212 9.32 54.76 -30.60
C TYR A 212 10.09 55.99 -30.09
N GLU A 213 10.55 55.95 -28.84
CA GLU A 213 11.42 56.99 -28.24
C GLU A 213 12.70 57.19 -29.07
N LEU A 214 13.43 56.11 -29.37
CA LEU A 214 14.64 56.17 -30.19
C LEU A 214 14.37 56.70 -31.60
N ARG A 215 13.22 56.38 -32.19
CA ARG A 215 12.84 56.92 -33.50
C ARG A 215 12.65 58.44 -33.45
N ILE A 216 12.07 58.97 -32.37
CA ILE A 216 11.92 60.41 -32.19
C ILE A 216 13.30 61.06 -32.03
N GLU A 217 14.16 60.50 -31.18
CA GLU A 217 15.51 61.02 -30.95
C GLU A 217 16.34 61.08 -32.25
N VAL A 218 16.25 60.04 -33.10
CA VAL A 218 16.88 60.05 -34.42
C VAL A 218 16.33 61.16 -35.31
N GLN A 219 15.01 61.40 -35.31
CA GLN A 219 14.41 62.48 -36.09
C GLN A 219 14.86 63.86 -35.60
N GLU A 220 14.98 64.05 -34.28
CA GLU A 220 15.47 65.29 -33.69
C GLU A 220 16.94 65.54 -34.05
N LEU A 221 17.80 64.53 -33.93
CA LEU A 221 19.20 64.61 -34.34
C LEU A 221 19.35 64.87 -35.85
N GLU A 222 18.52 64.25 -36.70
CA GLU A 222 18.51 64.54 -38.14
C GLU A 222 18.13 66.01 -38.42
N ALA A 223 17.15 66.56 -37.69
CA ALA A 223 16.77 67.97 -37.81
C ALA A 223 17.90 68.91 -37.36
N GLU A 224 18.56 68.61 -36.23
CA GLU A 224 19.72 69.38 -35.75
C GLU A 224 20.88 69.33 -36.76
N THR A 225 21.17 68.14 -37.31
CA THR A 225 22.23 67.97 -38.31
C THR A 225 21.93 68.79 -39.58
N ASN A 226 20.68 68.82 -40.02
CA ASN A 226 20.25 69.65 -41.15
C ASN A 226 20.39 71.15 -40.84
N GLN A 227 19.99 71.58 -39.63
CA GLN A 227 20.15 72.97 -39.20
C GLN A 227 21.63 73.38 -39.15
N GLN A 228 22.50 72.54 -38.58
CA GLN A 228 23.94 72.77 -38.57
C GLN A 228 24.50 72.87 -39.99
N LYS A 229 24.03 72.01 -40.91
CA LYS A 229 24.43 72.05 -42.32
C LYS A 229 24.01 73.36 -42.99
N GLU A 230 22.80 73.85 -42.73
CA GLU A 230 22.35 75.16 -43.24
C GLU A 230 23.19 76.31 -42.70
N LEU A 231 23.50 76.32 -41.40
CA LEU A 231 24.40 77.30 -40.78
C LEU A 231 25.83 77.24 -41.36
N LEU A 232 26.33 76.05 -41.66
CA LEU A 232 27.64 75.88 -42.29
C LEU A 232 27.63 76.48 -43.70
N VAL A 233 26.56 76.26 -44.47
CA VAL A 233 26.38 76.88 -45.78
C VAL A 233 26.31 78.40 -45.67
N SER A 234 25.51 78.96 -44.74
CA SER A 234 25.41 80.41 -44.58
C SER A 234 26.75 81.03 -44.18
N THR A 235 27.44 80.44 -43.20
CA THR A 235 28.78 80.88 -42.75
C THR A 235 29.79 80.82 -43.88
N LYS A 236 29.73 79.78 -44.73
CA LYS A 236 30.57 79.66 -45.91
C LYS A 236 30.30 80.79 -46.91
N THR A 237 29.04 81.11 -47.18
CA THR A 237 28.68 82.21 -48.09
C THR A 237 29.09 83.58 -47.54
N GLU A 238 28.97 83.82 -46.23
CA GLU A 238 29.45 85.05 -45.59
C GLU A 238 30.97 85.16 -45.70
N ARG A 239 31.69 84.06 -45.47
CA ARG A 239 33.15 83.99 -45.65
C ARG A 239 33.55 84.30 -47.10
N GLU A 240 32.83 83.77 -48.08
CA GLU A 240 33.08 84.05 -49.50
C GLU A 240 32.85 85.54 -49.82
N ASN A 241 31.76 86.14 -49.34
CA ASN A 241 31.50 87.57 -49.49
C ASN A 241 32.56 88.45 -48.81
N LEU A 242 32.98 88.10 -47.59
CA LEU A 242 34.08 88.78 -46.91
C LEU A 242 35.40 88.67 -47.69
N ALA A 243 35.69 87.51 -48.30
CA ALA A 243 36.86 87.34 -49.15
C ALA A 243 36.78 88.21 -50.42
N GLU A 244 35.61 88.34 -51.04
CA GLU A 244 35.38 89.26 -52.16
C GLU A 244 35.58 90.73 -51.73
N ASN A 245 35.06 91.13 -50.57
CA ASN A 245 35.25 92.47 -50.02
C ASN A 245 36.73 92.75 -49.69
N LEU A 246 37.46 91.77 -49.15
CA LEU A 246 38.90 91.88 -48.91
C LEU A 246 39.66 92.07 -50.22
N ASN A 247 39.37 91.26 -51.24
CA ASN A 247 39.97 91.42 -52.57
C ASN A 247 39.66 92.80 -53.16
N TYR A 248 38.44 93.31 -52.99
CA TYR A 248 38.06 94.65 -53.44
C TYR A 248 38.82 95.76 -52.68
N LEU A 249 39.02 95.60 -51.38
CA LEU A 249 39.83 96.55 -50.60
C LEU A 249 41.31 96.48 -51.00
N GLU A 250 41.84 95.29 -51.25
CA GLU A 250 43.21 95.09 -51.72
C GLU A 250 43.42 95.77 -53.08
N THR A 251 42.52 95.59 -54.05
CA THR A 251 42.61 96.31 -55.33
C THR A 251 42.57 97.82 -55.13
N LYS A 252 41.69 98.33 -54.26
CA LYS A 252 41.62 99.76 -53.93
C LYS A 252 42.90 100.28 -53.26
N ILE A 253 43.53 99.48 -52.40
CA ILE A 253 44.83 99.81 -51.81
C ILE A 253 45.89 99.90 -52.91
N THR A 254 45.95 98.92 -53.82
CA THR A 254 46.92 98.96 -54.93
C THR A 254 46.70 100.14 -55.87
N GLU A 255 45.44 100.53 -56.11
CA GLU A 255 45.09 101.72 -56.88
C GLU A 255 45.59 102.98 -56.18
N LYS A 256 45.29 103.15 -54.87
CA LYS A 256 45.77 104.30 -54.09
C LYS A 256 47.29 104.34 -53.98
N GLN A 257 47.94 103.18 -53.90
CA GLN A 257 49.40 103.09 -53.88
C GLN A 257 50.01 103.49 -55.23
N SER A 258 49.37 103.16 -56.35
CA SER A 258 49.81 103.63 -57.68
C SER A 258 49.54 105.12 -57.89
N GLU A 259 48.42 105.65 -57.40
CA GLU A 259 48.17 107.10 -57.34
C GLU A 259 49.25 107.82 -56.52
N LEU A 260 49.61 107.29 -55.34
CA LEU A 260 50.69 107.84 -54.51
C LEU A 260 52.03 107.84 -55.25
N GLN A 261 52.39 106.74 -55.92
CA GLN A 261 53.60 106.68 -56.74
C GLN A 261 53.58 107.69 -57.88
N GLN A 262 52.41 107.91 -58.50
CA GLN A 262 52.25 108.92 -59.54
C GLN A 262 52.42 110.34 -58.99
N ILE A 263 51.86 110.63 -57.81
CA ILE A 263 52.03 111.91 -57.10
C ILE A 263 53.49 112.09 -56.67
N GLU A 264 54.16 111.04 -56.19
CA GLU A 264 55.57 111.07 -55.80
C GLU A 264 56.48 111.31 -57.01
N ALA A 265 56.17 110.73 -58.16
CA ALA A 265 56.84 111.03 -59.42
C ALA A 265 56.60 112.49 -59.86
N GLN A 266 55.38 113.01 -59.71
CA GLN A 266 55.08 114.43 -59.95
C GLN A 266 55.83 115.34 -58.97
N PHE A 267 55.89 114.98 -57.69
CA PHE A 267 56.64 115.71 -56.68
C PHE A 267 58.13 115.71 -56.99
N SER A 268 58.69 114.57 -57.42
CA SER A 268 60.09 114.46 -57.86
C SER A 268 60.37 115.34 -59.09
N LEU A 269 59.43 115.40 -60.04
CA LEU A 269 59.53 116.29 -61.20
C LEU A 269 59.49 117.75 -60.77
N LEU A 270 58.52 118.15 -59.96
CA LEU A 270 58.44 119.50 -59.39
C LEU A 270 59.67 119.84 -58.54
N GLN A 271 60.22 118.87 -57.81
CA GLN A 271 61.46 119.03 -57.06
C GLN A 271 62.64 119.27 -58.00
N SER A 272 62.73 118.53 -59.10
CA SER A 272 63.77 118.75 -60.12
C SER A 272 63.62 120.10 -60.83
N GLU A 273 62.38 120.54 -61.08
CA GLU A 273 62.10 121.90 -61.58
C GLU A 273 62.49 122.96 -60.54
N ARG A 274 62.17 122.74 -59.26
CA ARG A 274 62.60 123.62 -58.17
C ARG A 274 64.12 123.65 -58.06
N ASP A 275 64.81 122.52 -58.16
CA ASP A 275 66.27 122.44 -58.12
C ASP A 275 66.89 123.14 -59.34
N LEU A 276 66.29 122.99 -60.53
CA LEU A 276 66.70 123.70 -61.74
C LEU A 276 66.49 125.22 -61.57
N LEU A 277 65.33 125.64 -61.10
CA LEU A 277 65.04 127.04 -60.79
C LEU A 277 65.97 127.57 -59.69
N GLN A 278 66.27 126.77 -58.68
CA GLN A 278 67.22 127.11 -57.63
C GLN A 278 68.64 127.23 -58.18
N SER A 279 69.03 126.40 -59.15
CA SER A 279 70.31 126.53 -59.87
C SER A 279 70.34 127.78 -60.75
N GLN A 280 69.23 128.13 -61.40
CA GLN A 280 69.11 129.37 -62.19
C GLN A 280 69.16 130.59 -61.28
N VAL A 281 68.52 130.55 -60.10
CA VAL A 281 68.63 131.58 -59.08
C VAL A 281 70.06 131.65 -58.54
N TRP A 282 70.74 130.51 -58.34
CA TRP A 282 72.13 130.45 -57.91
C TRP A 282 73.08 130.99 -58.99
N GLU A 283 72.82 130.71 -60.27
CA GLU A 283 73.57 131.26 -61.41
C GLU A 283 73.33 132.77 -61.57
N LEU A 284 72.09 133.24 -61.35
CA LEU A 284 71.77 134.68 -61.27
C LEU A 284 72.45 135.35 -60.06
N LEU A 285 72.49 134.67 -58.91
CA LEU A 285 73.22 135.12 -57.72
C LEU A 285 74.74 135.15 -58.00
N GLN A 286 75.28 134.15 -58.67
CA GLN A 286 76.69 134.07 -59.05
C GLN A 286 77.05 135.13 -60.11
N GLN A 287 76.11 135.48 -61.00
CA GLN A 287 76.24 136.63 -61.89
C GLN A 287 76.21 137.96 -61.13
N THR A 288 75.49 138.07 -60.00
CA THR A 288 75.60 139.23 -59.10
C THR A 288 76.86 139.21 -58.21
N GLU A 289 77.43 138.04 -57.94
CA GLU A 289 78.59 137.84 -57.04
C GLU A 289 79.94 138.06 -57.75
N THR A 290 79.98 138.20 -59.08
CA THR A 290 81.17 138.66 -59.83
C THR A 290 81.38 140.19 -59.83
N LEU A 291 80.52 140.94 -59.13
CA LEU A 291 80.55 142.41 -59.09
C LEU A 291 80.85 143.05 -57.72
N ASN A 292 81.09 142.28 -56.65
CA ASN A 292 81.58 142.88 -55.40
C ASN A 292 82.20 141.85 -54.46
N GLN A 293 83.49 142.05 -54.17
CA GLN A 293 84.22 141.42 -53.06
C GLN A 293 83.99 142.23 -51.79
N GLU A 294 83.63 141.59 -50.67
CA GLU A 294 84.37 141.72 -49.41
C GLU A 294 83.89 140.66 -48.40
N SER A 295 84.85 140.13 -47.66
CA SER A 295 84.82 139.06 -46.66
C SER A 295 84.32 139.49 -45.27
N LEU A 296 83.56 138.61 -44.57
CA LEU A 296 83.96 137.89 -43.34
C LEU A 296 82.74 137.28 -42.59
N PRO A 297 82.89 136.13 -41.91
CA PRO A 297 81.80 135.40 -41.24
C PRO A 297 81.71 135.70 -39.73
N GLU A 298 80.53 135.56 -39.11
CA GLU A 298 80.39 134.94 -37.78
C GLU A 298 78.94 134.78 -37.24
N ASN A 299 78.78 133.68 -36.49
CA ASN A 299 77.92 133.46 -35.31
C ASN A 299 76.49 132.87 -35.38
N LEU A 300 76.44 131.60 -34.96
CA LEU A 300 75.74 131.00 -33.80
C LEU A 300 74.21 131.09 -33.61
N ASN A 301 73.75 129.95 -33.05
CA ASN A 301 72.50 129.66 -32.31
C ASN A 301 71.36 129.10 -33.20
N GLN A 302 70.52 128.15 -32.78
CA GLN A 302 70.16 127.69 -31.44
C GLN A 302 69.33 126.38 -31.54
N ASP A 303 69.40 125.57 -30.48
CA ASP A 303 68.37 124.68 -29.90
C ASP A 303 67.20 124.12 -30.74
N ALA A 304 66.95 122.80 -30.61
CA ALA A 304 65.86 122.28 -29.76
C ALA A 304 65.41 120.85 -30.16
N ASN A 305 65.23 120.03 -29.12
CA ASN A 305 64.13 119.10 -28.85
C ASN A 305 63.85 117.80 -29.64
N ASP A 306 63.30 116.88 -28.83
CA ASP A 306 62.34 115.80 -29.09
C ASP A 306 62.83 114.44 -29.61
N VAL A 307 62.25 113.27 -29.26
CA VAL A 307 61.51 112.70 -28.10
C VAL A 307 61.05 111.29 -28.57
N PHE A 308 61.05 110.29 -27.65
CA PHE A 308 60.33 108.98 -27.69
C PHE A 308 60.71 107.95 -28.78
N PRO A 309 60.13 106.70 -28.81
CA PRO A 309 59.32 105.92 -27.83
C PRO A 309 59.86 104.47 -27.59
N PHE A 310 59.26 103.70 -26.65
CA PHE A 310 58.48 102.46 -26.91
C PHE A 310 58.14 101.68 -25.62
N ALA A 311 56.97 101.05 -25.61
CA ALA A 311 56.49 100.07 -24.64
C ALA A 311 56.03 98.82 -25.39
N GLU A 312 56.34 97.61 -24.88
CA GLU A 312 55.92 96.32 -25.44
C GLU A 312 55.73 95.26 -24.33
N SER A 313 54.87 94.30 -24.66
CA SER A 313 54.09 93.31 -23.88
C SER A 313 54.85 92.14 -23.21
N ILE A 314 54.15 91.33 -22.39
CA ILE A 314 53.93 89.85 -22.51
C ILE A 314 53.64 89.13 -21.17
N ASP A 315 52.69 88.19 -21.29
CA ASP A 315 52.19 87.04 -20.51
C ASP A 315 52.98 86.40 -19.34
N SER A 316 52.22 85.71 -18.48
CA SER A 316 52.70 84.62 -17.63
C SER A 316 51.68 83.46 -17.62
N PHE A 317 52.16 82.26 -17.99
CA PHE A 317 51.50 80.97 -17.76
C PHE A 317 51.98 80.41 -16.42
N ASP A 318 51.07 79.87 -15.61
CA ASP A 318 51.40 79.07 -14.44
C ASP A 318 50.99 77.61 -14.62
N SER A 319 51.94 76.77 -14.24
CA SER A 319 51.94 75.32 -14.16
C SER A 319 51.43 74.82 -12.80
N ILE A 320 50.69 73.71 -12.87
CA ILE A 320 50.76 72.48 -12.04
C ILE A 320 51.26 72.63 -10.58
N ASP A 321 50.37 72.28 -9.66
CA ASP A 321 50.63 71.91 -8.26
C ASP A 321 49.45 71.01 -7.83
N ASN A 322 49.49 70.04 -6.92
CA ASN A 322 50.52 69.39 -6.15
C ASN A 322 49.84 68.16 -5.50
N LYS A 323 50.57 67.06 -5.26
CA LYS A 323 50.10 65.90 -4.50
C LYS A 323 49.75 66.29 -3.06
N SER A 324 48.53 65.96 -2.62
CA SER A 324 48.11 65.95 -1.21
C SER A 324 47.28 64.71 -0.91
N GLU A 325 47.42 64.20 0.32
CA GLU A 325 46.75 63.04 0.93
C GLU A 325 45.22 63.12 0.89
N ILE A 326 44.63 62.80 -0.25
CA ILE A 326 43.18 62.77 -0.43
C ILE A 326 42.87 61.35 -0.93
N LEU A 327 41.85 60.72 -0.32
CA LEU A 327 41.25 59.50 -0.86
C LEU A 327 41.01 59.75 -2.36
N PRO A 328 41.56 58.93 -3.28
CA PRO A 328 41.45 59.22 -4.71
C PRO A 328 39.99 59.51 -5.08
N GLU A 329 39.75 60.51 -5.94
CA GLU A 329 38.39 60.97 -6.24
C GLU A 329 37.47 59.82 -6.71
N GLU A 330 38.05 58.83 -7.39
CA GLU A 330 37.44 57.58 -7.82
C GLU A 330 36.81 56.79 -6.66
N TRP A 331 37.49 56.70 -5.51
CA TRP A 331 36.97 56.02 -4.31
C TRP A 331 35.88 56.81 -3.60
N ASN A 332 35.90 58.14 -3.70
CA ASN A 332 34.82 58.99 -3.20
C ASN A 332 33.57 58.90 -4.10
N ASN A 333 33.77 58.74 -5.40
CA ASN A 333 32.69 58.48 -6.35
C ASN A 333 32.08 57.08 -6.12
N LEU A 334 32.92 56.05 -5.88
CA LEU A 334 32.43 54.72 -5.52
C LEU A 334 31.56 54.73 -4.26
N LEU A 335 31.96 55.45 -3.20
CA LEU A 335 31.16 55.62 -1.98
C LEU A 335 29.76 56.22 -2.27
N ARG A 336 29.65 57.12 -3.25
CA ARG A 336 28.38 57.76 -3.61
C ARG A 336 27.46 56.83 -4.41
N VAL A 337 28.04 55.94 -5.20
CA VAL A 337 27.33 55.00 -6.06
C VAL A 337 26.87 53.77 -5.28
N LEU A 338 27.68 53.30 -4.33
CA LEU A 338 27.37 52.08 -3.57
C LEU A 338 26.17 52.27 -2.62
N PRO A 339 25.13 51.42 -2.71
CA PRO A 339 24.03 51.40 -1.77
C PRO A 339 24.48 50.85 -0.40
N ASN A 340 23.73 51.24 0.65
CA ASN A 340 24.09 50.93 2.05
C ASN A 340 24.31 49.44 2.33
N HIS A 341 23.55 48.54 1.69
CA HIS A 341 23.68 47.10 1.90
C HIS A 341 24.96 46.53 1.25
N GLU A 342 25.43 47.12 0.16
CA GLU A 342 26.69 46.75 -0.50
C GLU A 342 27.91 47.27 0.27
N ILE A 343 27.81 48.46 0.88
CA ILE A 343 28.83 48.98 1.80
C ILE A 343 28.94 48.07 3.04
N GLN A 344 27.83 47.54 3.54
CA GLN A 344 27.83 46.56 4.65
C GLN A 344 28.48 45.22 4.26
N VAL A 345 28.30 44.77 3.02
CA VAL A 345 29.00 43.59 2.47
C VAL A 345 30.50 43.85 2.36
N LEU A 346 30.91 45.00 1.79
CA LEU A 346 32.32 45.37 1.69
C LEU A 346 32.96 45.49 3.09
N LYS A 347 32.24 46.02 4.07
CA LYS A 347 32.67 46.06 5.47
C LYS A 347 32.88 44.66 6.05
N ALA A 348 31.93 43.74 5.84
CA ALA A 348 32.05 42.38 6.32
C ALA A 348 33.27 41.65 5.73
N ILE A 349 33.60 41.91 4.46
CA ILE A 349 34.76 41.33 3.77
C ILE A 349 36.08 41.93 4.28
N VAL A 350 36.13 43.23 4.60
CA VAL A 350 37.36 43.91 5.04
C VAL A 350 37.68 43.70 6.52
N GLU A 351 36.68 43.51 7.38
CA GLU A 351 36.84 43.51 8.84
C GLU A 351 36.73 42.14 9.53
N GLN A 352 36.15 41.11 8.89
CA GLN A 352 35.83 39.85 9.58
C GLN A 352 36.54 38.63 9.01
N ASP A 353 36.90 37.71 9.91
CA ASP A 353 37.58 36.45 9.56
C ASP A 353 36.68 35.45 8.80
N ASN A 354 35.35 35.61 8.84
CA ASN A 354 34.39 34.77 8.11
C ASN A 354 33.24 35.59 7.49
N PRO A 355 33.43 36.19 6.30
CA PRO A 355 32.46 37.09 5.69
C PRO A 355 31.21 36.37 5.13
N GLN A 356 31.29 35.08 4.80
CA GLN A 356 30.21 34.36 4.11
C GLN A 356 28.88 34.33 4.89
N VAL A 357 28.93 34.16 6.21
CA VAL A 357 27.73 34.07 7.05
C VAL A 357 26.95 35.38 7.03
N ILE A 358 27.67 36.51 7.06
CA ILE A 358 27.06 37.84 7.06
C ILE A 358 26.60 38.25 5.68
N ILE A 359 27.38 37.95 4.63
CA ILE A 359 26.94 38.20 3.25
C ILE A 359 25.64 37.43 2.97
N LYS A 360 25.52 36.19 3.45
CA LYS A 360 24.28 35.41 3.33
C LYS A 360 23.11 36.07 4.04
N GLN A 361 23.30 36.57 5.27
CA GLN A 361 22.26 37.28 6.02
C GLN A 361 21.83 38.58 5.33
N ILE A 362 22.78 39.36 4.81
CA ILE A 362 22.50 40.61 4.08
C ILE A 362 21.77 40.29 2.76
N ALA A 363 22.16 39.22 2.06
CA ALA A 363 21.52 38.79 0.83
C ALA A 363 20.06 38.35 1.06
N GLU A 364 19.81 37.57 2.11
CA GLU A 364 18.44 37.17 2.51
C GLU A 364 17.58 38.40 2.89
N ALA A 365 18.14 39.36 3.61
CA ALA A 365 17.43 40.58 4.01
C ALA A 365 17.07 41.50 2.82
N ASN A 366 17.86 41.47 1.75
CA ASN A 366 17.65 42.29 0.54
C ASN A 366 17.08 41.48 -0.64
N ILE A 367 16.61 40.25 -0.42
CA ILE A 367 16.02 39.36 -1.44
C ILE A 367 16.95 39.20 -2.66
N THR A 368 18.23 38.98 -2.40
CA THR A 368 19.27 38.82 -3.42
C THR A 368 20.16 37.62 -3.11
N MET A 369 21.07 37.26 -4.02
CA MET A 369 22.03 36.17 -3.84
C MET A 369 23.40 36.72 -3.40
N PRO A 370 24.14 36.03 -2.51
CA PRO A 370 25.46 36.46 -2.05
C PRO A 370 26.45 36.80 -3.16
N ASN A 371 26.49 35.98 -4.21
CA ASN A 371 27.41 36.17 -5.34
C ASN A 371 27.03 37.42 -6.15
N LEU A 372 25.73 37.68 -6.35
CA LEU A 372 25.26 38.87 -7.07
C LEU A 372 25.60 40.17 -6.34
N LEU A 373 25.63 40.17 -5.00
CA LEU A 373 26.07 41.33 -4.23
C LEU A 373 27.56 41.62 -4.43
N ILE A 374 28.39 40.58 -4.49
CA ILE A 374 29.83 40.71 -4.71
C ILE A 374 30.09 41.15 -6.16
N ASP A 375 29.37 40.57 -7.12
CA ASP A 375 29.46 40.93 -8.54
C ASP A 375 29.01 42.38 -8.76
N SER A 376 27.92 42.84 -8.11
CA SER A 376 27.44 44.24 -8.16
C SER A 376 28.48 45.23 -7.62
N ILE A 377 29.11 44.91 -6.48
CA ILE A 377 30.18 45.73 -5.91
C ILE A 377 31.38 45.82 -6.87
N ASN A 378 31.73 44.71 -7.50
CA ASN A 378 32.82 44.64 -8.48
C ASN A 378 32.49 45.37 -9.79
N GLU A 379 31.25 45.31 -10.24
CA GLU A 379 30.75 46.06 -11.41
C GLU A 379 30.83 47.57 -11.15
N HIS A 380 30.32 48.03 -9.99
CA HIS A 380 30.44 49.43 -9.58
C HIS A 380 31.88 49.89 -9.37
N ALA A 381 32.74 49.03 -8.83
CA ALA A 381 34.16 49.33 -8.72
C ALA A 381 34.85 49.40 -10.09
N ASN A 382 34.53 48.51 -11.01
CA ASN A 382 35.04 48.56 -12.37
C ASN A 382 34.57 49.82 -13.12
N ASP A 383 33.33 50.26 -12.91
CA ASP A 383 32.79 51.48 -13.55
C ASP A 383 33.42 52.78 -13.02
N THR A 384 33.85 52.79 -11.74
CA THR A 384 34.36 54.01 -11.08
C THR A 384 35.89 54.04 -10.95
N ILE A 385 36.51 52.92 -10.61
CA ILE A 385 37.96 52.77 -10.38
C ILE A 385 38.63 52.11 -11.60
N GLY A 386 37.88 51.44 -12.48
CA GLY A 386 38.43 50.73 -13.64
C GLY A 386 38.98 49.34 -13.30
N GLU A 387 38.83 48.88 -12.06
CA GLU A 387 39.38 47.62 -11.57
C GLU A 387 38.40 46.89 -10.62
N LEU A 388 38.52 45.57 -10.57
CA LEU A 388 37.78 44.73 -9.63
C LEU A 388 38.42 44.83 -8.24
N ILE A 389 37.61 44.99 -7.20
CA ILE A 389 38.10 45.19 -5.82
C ILE A 389 38.00 43.93 -4.96
N ILE A 390 37.11 42.99 -5.29
CA ILE A 390 36.93 41.72 -4.57
C ILE A 390 37.32 40.55 -5.48
N GLU A 391 38.20 39.68 -4.99
CA GLU A 391 38.58 38.43 -5.63
C GLU A 391 37.50 37.37 -5.41
N THR A 392 36.88 36.90 -6.49
CA THR A 392 35.79 35.91 -6.49
C THR A 392 36.26 34.47 -6.76
N ASN A 393 37.57 34.28 -7.02
CA ASN A 393 38.16 32.97 -7.34
C ASN A 393 38.50 32.13 -6.10
N LEU A 394 38.30 32.67 -4.90
CA LEU A 394 38.57 32.00 -3.63
C LEU A 394 37.26 31.56 -2.99
N ASP A 395 37.29 30.42 -2.29
CA ASP A 395 36.13 29.93 -1.51
C ASP A 395 35.64 30.99 -0.51
N VAL A 396 36.52 31.88 -0.05
CA VAL A 396 36.17 33.03 0.79
C VAL A 396 36.46 34.32 0.02
N PRO A 397 35.47 35.21 -0.18
CA PRO A 397 35.69 36.46 -0.90
C PRO A 397 36.65 37.36 -0.13
N GLN A 398 37.68 37.88 -0.81
CA GLN A 398 38.70 38.74 -0.21
C GLN A 398 38.96 39.97 -1.09
N VAL A 399 39.18 41.14 -0.47
CA VAL A 399 39.58 42.35 -1.21
C VAL A 399 41.04 42.22 -1.64
N TYR A 400 41.37 42.63 -2.87
CA TYR A 400 42.76 42.64 -3.35
C TYR A 400 43.66 43.44 -2.40
N GLN A 401 44.88 42.95 -2.17
CA GLN A 401 45.80 43.54 -1.18
C GLN A 401 46.10 45.03 -1.45
N GLU A 402 46.12 45.42 -2.73
CA GLU A 402 46.36 46.79 -3.19
C GLU A 402 45.22 47.76 -2.81
N HIS A 403 43.98 47.25 -2.79
CA HIS A 403 42.76 48.02 -2.55
C HIS A 403 42.30 48.01 -1.09
N THR A 404 42.90 47.17 -0.25
CA THR A 404 42.52 47.00 1.16
C THR A 404 42.69 48.29 1.98
N VAL A 405 43.74 49.07 1.72
CA VAL A 405 44.01 50.34 2.45
C VAL A 405 42.99 51.42 2.07
N ASN A 406 42.64 51.51 0.79
CA ASN A 406 41.67 52.49 0.30
C ASN A 406 40.24 52.12 0.69
N ALA A 407 39.88 50.83 0.63
CA ALA A 407 38.61 50.31 1.12
C ALA A 407 38.40 50.58 2.62
N ARG A 408 39.43 50.37 3.46
CA ARG A 408 39.35 50.67 4.90
C ARG A 408 39.17 52.17 5.17
N LYS A 409 39.86 53.04 4.41
CA LYS A 409 39.69 54.50 4.52
C LYS A 409 38.30 54.96 4.08
N MET A 410 37.79 54.40 2.98
CA MET A 410 36.44 54.67 2.48
C MET A 410 35.37 54.27 3.51
N LEU A 411 35.49 53.09 4.12
CA LEU A 411 34.61 52.62 5.19
C LEU A 411 34.68 53.53 6.42
N ALA A 412 35.86 53.96 6.85
CA ALA A 412 36.01 54.90 7.97
C ALA A 412 35.35 56.27 7.68
N MET A 413 35.37 56.73 6.43
CA MET A 413 34.67 57.95 6.01
C MET A 413 33.14 57.78 6.07
N TYR A 414 32.64 56.62 5.61
CA TYR A 414 31.22 56.28 5.69
C TYR A 414 30.69 56.22 7.12
N GLU A 415 31.43 55.57 8.03
CA GLU A 415 31.05 55.48 9.44
C GLU A 415 30.97 56.85 10.12
N ASN A 416 31.93 57.73 9.82
CA ASN A 416 31.89 59.11 10.30
C ASN A 416 30.66 59.89 9.76
N LEU A 417 30.24 59.64 8.51
CA LEU A 417 29.03 60.25 7.94
C LEU A 417 27.75 59.74 8.62
N ILE A 418 27.68 58.43 8.92
CA ILE A 418 26.55 57.85 9.66
C ILE A 418 26.53 58.37 11.10
N ALA A 419 27.66 58.38 11.79
CA ALA A 419 27.77 58.85 13.17
C ALA A 419 27.32 60.32 13.30
N ARG A 420 27.69 61.19 12.35
CA ARG A 420 27.21 62.58 12.29
C ARG A 420 25.71 62.70 12.01
N LYS A 421 25.14 61.83 11.17
CA LYS A 421 23.68 61.80 10.94
C LYS A 421 22.90 61.28 12.16
N ALA A 422 23.47 60.34 12.92
CA ALA A 422 22.88 59.81 14.14
C ALA A 422 22.98 60.76 15.34
N SER A 423 24.01 61.62 15.40
CA SER A 423 24.16 62.64 16.47
C SER A 423 23.40 63.95 16.22
N SER A 424 22.76 64.09 15.04
CA SER A 424 22.02 65.29 14.63
C SER A 424 20.49 65.14 14.74
N ASN A 425 20.02 64.06 15.39
CA ASN A 425 18.60 63.79 15.66
C ASN A 425 18.28 63.88 17.15
#